data_AF-A0AAV5Y343-F1
#
_entry.id   AF-A0AAV5Y343-F1
#
_cell.length_a   1.000
_cell.length_b   1.000
_cell.length_c   1.000
_cell.angle_alpha   90.00
_cell.angle_beta   90.00
_cell.angle_gamma   90.00
#
_symmetry.space_group_name_H-M   'P 1'
#
loop_
_entity.id
_entity.type
_entity.pdbx_description
1 polymer ?
#
loop_
_entity_poly.entity_id
_entity_poly.type
_entity_poly.pdbx_seq_one_letter_code
_entity_poly.pdbx_strand_id
1 'polypeptide(L)'
;MSRLLASIEACREVAAIGNPVLAVRHLLAALPRAGRLEQRVICSELRALVEEHASALASAEHDLITAALAQADRGPLGPELAVIASVLARHAREAMPVPAGRVNALFVASRLLDGQTFGLVQPVDILLEPEGERVILEHAADDETVFAGFQQAVWAAQHFLRATAAVPETRASVRGVLPRIPRALPVTGPSIGLAAAIGVVSQMLDQPVPDSSAFTGRVDPKGGLHAVGGLAAKLAAAGDKGVRRVFIPKDNAADIPRGLSTLEIVPVADLASVVAGVFDSPMPVRRTAALLVGERPRALAAPDPLRPRWLITCVGKADPWGQYLDRARRGVPREVQEEGPILTLCRVLEPAGVILLHTAEGGDNDFSDKAESVARFLRAADPDRTVVLAPLAGVTDPTEYTRLLPAMRTAVQAGLARAGNANVYANLSSGSPQMETSWHLLRVAEQLPLRLLQVREERFTPAGESRVREVELPDPPR
;
A
#
# COMPACT_ATOMS: atom_id res chain seq x y z
N MET A 1 -45.89 21.49 -11.92
CA MET A 1 -46.21 20.78 -10.65
C MET A 1 -46.08 19.26 -10.72
N SER A 2 -46.90 18.48 -11.45
CA SER A 2 -46.77 17.00 -11.46
C SER A 2 -45.40 16.50 -11.94
N ARG A 3 -44.87 17.09 -13.02
CA ARG A 3 -43.50 16.81 -13.52
C ARG A 3 -42.40 17.20 -12.53
N LEU A 4 -42.62 18.25 -11.74
CA LEU A 4 -41.67 18.69 -10.73
C LEU A 4 -41.62 17.71 -9.56
N LEU A 5 -42.78 17.25 -9.09
CA LEU A 5 -42.85 16.27 -8.01
C LEU A 5 -42.19 14.95 -8.41
N ALA A 6 -42.39 14.49 -9.65
CA ALA A 6 -41.68 13.33 -10.19
C ALA A 6 -40.15 13.53 -10.26
N SER A 7 -39.71 14.73 -10.66
CA SER A 7 -38.28 15.10 -10.67
C SER A 7 -37.67 15.14 -9.27
N ILE A 8 -38.42 15.62 -8.27
CA ILE A 8 -38.01 15.63 -6.86
C ILE A 8 -37.90 14.22 -6.30
N GLU A 9 -38.89 13.36 -6.57
CA GLU A 9 -38.87 11.96 -6.14
C GLU A 9 -37.65 11.23 -6.71
N ALA A 10 -37.34 11.44 -7.98
CA ALA A 10 -36.13 10.91 -8.59
C ALA A 10 -34.84 11.49 -7.98
N CYS A 11 -34.82 12.76 -7.58
CA CYS A 11 -33.67 13.34 -6.88
C CYS A 11 -33.48 12.69 -5.49
N ARG A 12 -34.56 12.37 -4.78
CA ARG A 12 -34.48 11.60 -3.52
C ARG A 12 -33.90 10.21 -3.74
N GLU A 13 -34.34 9.52 -4.79
CA GLU A 13 -33.79 8.22 -5.16
C GLU A 13 -32.29 8.32 -5.49
N VAL A 14 -31.88 9.34 -6.26
CA VAL A 14 -30.48 9.61 -6.62
C VAL A 14 -29.62 9.96 -5.38
N ALA A 15 -30.19 10.65 -4.40
CA ALA A 15 -29.51 10.93 -3.14
C ALA A 15 -29.36 9.67 -2.28
N ALA A 16 -30.44 8.90 -2.15
CA ALA A 16 -30.48 7.65 -1.39
C ALA A 16 -29.48 6.59 -1.91
N ILE A 17 -29.18 6.61 -3.21
CA ILE A 17 -28.17 5.73 -3.82
C ILE A 17 -26.74 6.27 -3.69
N GLY A 18 -26.48 7.27 -2.85
CA GLY A 18 -25.12 7.77 -2.59
C GLY A 18 -24.61 8.80 -3.61
N ASN A 19 -25.51 9.46 -4.35
CA ASN A 19 -25.15 10.64 -5.14
C ASN A 19 -25.98 11.90 -4.78
N PRO A 20 -25.99 12.31 -3.49
CA PRO A 20 -26.75 13.48 -3.04
C PRO A 20 -26.26 14.78 -3.68
N VAL A 21 -24.98 14.86 -4.05
CA VAL A 21 -24.42 16.01 -4.78
C VAL A 21 -25.11 16.19 -6.13
N LEU A 22 -25.30 15.12 -6.92
CA LEU A 22 -26.01 15.20 -8.21
C LEU A 22 -27.47 15.59 -8.03
N ALA A 23 -28.16 15.01 -7.03
CA ALA A 23 -29.55 15.35 -6.71
C ALA A 23 -29.68 16.84 -6.37
N VAL A 24 -28.80 17.34 -5.50
CA VAL A 24 -28.71 18.76 -5.13
C VAL A 24 -28.44 19.62 -6.37
N ARG A 25 -27.47 19.27 -7.21
CA ARG A 25 -27.17 20.03 -8.45
C ARG A 25 -28.34 20.07 -9.42
N HIS A 26 -29.05 18.95 -9.60
CA HIS A 26 -30.20 18.87 -10.50
C HIS A 26 -31.32 19.81 -10.05
N LEU A 27 -31.63 19.81 -8.75
CA LEU A 27 -32.61 20.72 -8.16
C LEU A 27 -32.16 22.19 -8.22
N LEU A 28 -30.89 22.47 -7.94
CA LEU A 28 -30.31 23.81 -8.07
C LEU A 28 -30.39 24.34 -9.52
N ALA A 29 -30.15 23.48 -10.52
CA ALA A 29 -30.25 23.84 -11.93
C ALA A 29 -31.69 24.07 -12.41
N ALA A 30 -32.69 23.53 -11.70
CA ALA A 30 -34.10 23.74 -11.99
C ALA A 30 -34.62 25.09 -11.44
N LEU A 31 -34.03 25.62 -10.37
CA LEU A 31 -34.46 26.86 -9.70
C LEU A 31 -34.61 28.08 -10.62
N PRO A 32 -33.69 28.40 -11.55
CA PRO A 32 -33.81 29.59 -12.40
C PRO A 32 -35.01 29.53 -13.37
N ARG A 33 -35.52 28.34 -13.67
CA ARG A 33 -36.60 28.11 -14.65
C ARG A 33 -37.95 27.85 -13.99
N ALA A 34 -37.97 27.63 -12.68
CA ALA A 34 -39.15 27.27 -11.92
C ALA A 34 -40.00 28.50 -11.54
N GLY A 35 -41.33 28.34 -11.54
CA GLY A 35 -42.22 29.38 -11.03
C GLY A 35 -42.14 29.54 -9.50
N ARG A 36 -42.74 30.59 -8.93
CA ARG A 36 -42.63 30.94 -7.50
C ARG A 36 -43.01 29.80 -6.54
N LEU A 37 -44.10 29.07 -6.84
CA LEU A 37 -44.55 27.95 -6.01
C LEU A 37 -43.60 26.76 -6.14
N GLU A 38 -43.10 26.52 -7.34
CA GLU A 38 -42.17 25.42 -7.66
C GLU A 38 -40.80 25.64 -7.02
N GLN A 39 -40.29 26.89 -7.03
CA GLN A 39 -39.08 27.26 -6.30
C GLN A 39 -39.19 26.96 -4.80
N ARG A 40 -40.35 27.24 -4.16
CA ARG A 40 -40.55 26.93 -2.74
C ARG A 40 -40.46 25.41 -2.47
N VAL A 41 -41.05 24.60 -3.34
CA VAL A 41 -41.00 23.13 -3.22
C VAL A 41 -39.57 22.63 -3.42
N ILE A 42 -38.86 23.14 -4.44
CA ILE A 42 -37.45 22.79 -4.71
C ILE A 42 -36.54 23.19 -3.54
N CYS A 43 -36.72 24.40 -2.97
CA CYS A 43 -35.94 24.85 -1.81
C CYS A 43 -36.20 23.99 -0.57
N SER A 44 -37.45 23.59 -0.33
CA SER A 44 -37.78 22.67 0.78
C SER A 44 -37.07 21.33 0.61
N GLU A 45 -37.03 20.82 -0.61
CA GLU A 45 -36.36 19.56 -0.91
C GLU A 45 -34.83 19.66 -0.78
N LEU A 46 -34.26 20.74 -1.30
CA LEU A 46 -32.83 21.01 -1.17
C LEU A 46 -32.40 21.08 0.29
N ARG A 47 -33.20 21.68 1.18
CA ARG A 47 -32.91 21.69 2.63
C ARG A 47 -32.85 20.28 3.18
N ALA A 48 -33.85 19.45 2.89
CA ALA A 48 -33.90 18.07 3.36
C ALA A 48 -32.68 17.27 2.88
N LEU A 49 -32.34 17.35 1.59
CA LEU A 49 -31.19 16.63 1.02
C LEU A 49 -29.84 17.12 1.56
N VAL A 50 -29.68 18.43 1.76
CA VAL A 50 -28.43 19.03 2.29
C VAL A 50 -28.25 18.71 3.77
N GLU A 51 -29.33 18.68 4.55
CA GLU A 51 -29.31 18.33 5.97
C GLU A 51 -29.07 16.83 6.16
N GLU A 52 -29.77 15.98 5.42
CA GLU A 52 -29.64 14.51 5.48
C GLU A 52 -28.26 14.03 5.01
N HIS A 53 -27.67 14.71 4.03
CA HIS A 53 -26.40 14.31 3.42
C HIS A 53 -25.28 15.34 3.59
N ALA A 54 -25.27 16.07 4.71
CA ALA A 54 -24.30 17.12 4.99
C ALA A 54 -22.83 16.66 4.85
N SER A 55 -22.53 15.41 5.23
CA SER A 55 -21.19 14.81 5.14
C SER A 55 -20.72 14.50 3.72
N ALA A 56 -21.64 14.46 2.75
CA ALA A 56 -21.33 14.16 1.35
C ALA A 56 -21.04 15.40 0.50
N LEU A 57 -21.31 16.60 1.04
CA LEU A 57 -21.01 17.90 0.44
C LEU A 57 -19.71 18.45 1.04
N ALA A 58 -18.93 19.22 0.28
CA ALA A 58 -17.80 19.93 0.89
C ALA A 58 -18.33 20.98 1.88
N SER A 59 -17.63 21.21 3.00
CA SER A 59 -18.06 22.18 4.03
C SER A 59 -18.42 23.54 3.44
N ALA A 60 -17.58 24.04 2.52
CA ALA A 60 -17.83 25.32 1.85
C ALA A 60 -19.08 25.33 0.95
N GLU A 61 -19.48 24.19 0.37
CA GLU A 61 -20.69 24.10 -0.44
C GLU A 61 -21.94 23.96 0.42
N HIS A 62 -21.86 23.15 1.47
CA HIS A 62 -22.90 23.05 2.48
C HIS A 62 -23.23 24.44 3.04
N ASP A 63 -22.21 25.19 3.48
CA ASP A 63 -22.38 26.53 4.03
C ASP A 63 -23.00 27.51 3.03
N LEU A 64 -22.57 27.46 1.77
CA LEU A 64 -23.09 28.34 0.73
C LEU A 64 -24.52 28.01 0.30
N ILE A 65 -24.85 26.73 0.19
CA ILE A 65 -26.21 26.28 -0.15
C ILE A 65 -27.15 26.61 1.00
N THR A 66 -26.75 26.32 2.25
CA THR A 66 -27.52 26.66 3.45
C THR A 66 -27.74 28.16 3.56
N ALA A 67 -26.71 28.97 3.32
CA ALA A 67 -26.83 30.43 3.31
C ALA A 67 -27.79 30.94 2.20
N ALA A 68 -27.71 30.37 0.99
CA ALA A 68 -28.62 30.72 -0.11
C ALA A 68 -30.07 30.31 0.18
N LEU A 69 -30.27 29.11 0.77
CA LEU A 69 -31.60 28.60 1.13
C LEU A 69 -32.22 29.39 2.29
N ALA A 70 -31.44 29.89 3.25
CA ALA A 70 -31.94 30.73 4.34
C ALA A 70 -32.50 32.07 3.85
N GLN A 71 -31.97 32.60 2.74
CA GLN A 71 -32.46 33.84 2.12
C GLN A 71 -33.73 33.61 1.29
N ALA A 72 -33.94 32.40 0.75
CA ALA A 72 -35.15 32.03 0.02
C ALA A 72 -36.45 32.11 0.86
N ASP A 73 -36.36 32.02 2.20
CA ASP A 73 -37.52 32.21 3.09
C ASP A 73 -37.98 33.67 3.17
N ARG A 74 -37.15 34.63 2.73
CA ARG A 74 -37.40 36.08 2.83
C ARG A 74 -37.90 36.71 1.53
N GLY A 75 -37.89 35.98 0.40
CA GLY A 75 -38.30 36.52 -0.90
C GLY A 75 -37.88 35.64 -2.09
N PRO A 76 -38.22 36.02 -3.33
CA PRO A 76 -37.80 35.28 -4.52
C PRO A 76 -36.27 35.30 -4.68
N LEU A 77 -35.69 34.16 -5.03
CA LEU A 77 -34.26 33.99 -5.31
C LEU A 77 -33.87 34.84 -6.54
N GLY A 78 -32.93 35.77 -6.36
CA GLY A 78 -32.41 36.66 -7.40
C GLY A 78 -30.89 36.57 -7.52
N PRO A 79 -30.11 37.39 -6.79
CA PRO A 79 -28.64 37.33 -6.80
C PRO A 79 -28.06 36.03 -6.21
N GLU A 80 -28.83 35.31 -5.39
CA GLU A 80 -28.44 34.04 -4.76
C GLU A 80 -28.28 32.92 -5.82
N LEU A 81 -28.96 33.02 -6.96
CA LEU A 81 -28.79 32.10 -8.09
C LEU A 81 -27.37 32.16 -8.67
N ALA A 82 -26.70 33.32 -8.58
CA ALA A 82 -25.30 33.47 -9.01
C ALA A 82 -24.32 32.82 -8.01
N VAL A 83 -24.63 32.87 -6.70
CA VAL A 83 -23.86 32.17 -5.66
C VAL A 83 -24.01 30.66 -5.81
N ILE A 84 -25.23 30.18 -6.05
CA ILE A 84 -25.52 28.79 -6.40
C ILE A 84 -24.74 28.36 -7.64
N ALA A 85 -24.71 29.18 -8.70
CA ALA A 85 -23.90 28.92 -9.89
C ALA A 85 -22.38 28.86 -9.60
N SER A 86 -21.90 29.64 -8.63
CA SER A 86 -20.48 29.61 -8.19
C SER A 86 -20.13 28.36 -7.37
N VAL A 87 -21.09 27.79 -6.62
CA VAL A 87 -20.96 26.51 -5.92
C VAL A 87 -20.85 25.39 -6.95
N LEU A 88 -21.69 25.41 -7.98
CA LEU A 88 -21.64 24.46 -9.09
C LEU A 88 -20.28 24.47 -9.83
N ALA A 89 -19.51 25.56 -9.76
CA ALA A 89 -18.26 25.72 -10.50
C ALA A 89 -16.97 25.31 -9.74
N ARG A 90 -17.00 25.13 -8.41
CA ARG A 90 -15.77 25.17 -7.58
C ARG A 90 -15.11 23.83 -7.24
N HIS A 91 -15.53 22.72 -7.81
CA HIS A 91 -15.18 21.44 -7.21
C HIS A 91 -13.75 20.94 -7.55
N ALA A 92 -12.83 21.11 -6.59
CA ALA A 92 -11.61 20.34 -6.43
C ALA A 92 -11.46 20.00 -4.93
N ARG A 93 -11.74 18.74 -4.55
CA ARG A 93 -11.65 18.32 -3.15
C ARG A 93 -10.21 18.35 -2.66
N GLU A 94 -10.01 18.86 -1.44
CA GLU A 94 -8.84 18.55 -0.62
C GLU A 94 -8.96 17.09 -0.15
N ALA A 95 -7.90 16.30 -0.36
CA ALA A 95 -7.91 14.87 -0.16
C ALA A 95 -7.83 14.52 1.33
N MET A 96 -8.90 13.95 1.87
CA MET A 96 -8.86 13.20 3.12
C MET A 96 -8.07 11.89 2.90
N PRO A 97 -7.36 11.38 3.92
CA PRO A 97 -6.68 10.10 3.81
C PRO A 97 -7.72 8.98 3.61
N VAL A 98 -7.66 8.32 2.45
CA VAL A 98 -8.50 7.17 2.10
C VAL A 98 -7.82 5.89 2.60
N PRO A 99 -8.52 5.00 3.32
CA PRO A 99 -7.94 3.71 3.71
C PRO A 99 -7.65 2.84 2.49
N ALA A 100 -6.68 1.94 2.60
CA ALA A 100 -6.48 0.90 1.60
C ALA A 100 -7.77 0.09 1.37
N GLY A 101 -7.90 -0.48 0.17
CA GLY A 101 -9.06 -1.27 -0.22
C GLY A 101 -10.28 -0.46 -0.66
N ARG A 102 -10.31 0.85 -0.41
CA ARG A 102 -11.38 1.73 -0.86
C ARG A 102 -11.12 2.30 -2.26
N VAL A 103 -12.06 2.10 -3.17
CA VAL A 103 -11.95 2.49 -4.59
C VAL A 103 -13.28 3.01 -5.14
N ASN A 104 -13.24 3.90 -6.13
CA ASN A 104 -14.46 4.40 -6.78
C ASN A 104 -14.77 3.59 -8.05
N ALA A 105 -15.91 2.91 -8.06
CA ALA A 105 -16.43 2.15 -9.21
C ALA A 105 -17.49 2.96 -9.97
N LEU A 106 -17.44 2.89 -11.31
CA LEU A 106 -18.43 3.52 -12.18
C LEU A 106 -19.50 2.54 -12.63
N PHE A 107 -20.74 2.85 -12.29
CA PHE A 107 -21.93 2.09 -12.60
C PHE A 107 -22.86 2.86 -13.54
N VAL A 108 -23.81 2.13 -14.09
CA VAL A 108 -24.93 2.69 -14.84
C VAL A 108 -26.22 2.19 -14.23
N ALA A 109 -27.09 3.13 -13.88
CA ALA A 109 -28.49 2.86 -13.56
C ALA A 109 -29.34 3.15 -14.80
N SER A 110 -30.13 2.16 -15.18
CA SER A 110 -31.08 2.27 -16.29
C SER A 110 -32.50 2.48 -15.74
N ARG A 111 -33.40 3.08 -16.54
CA ARG A 111 -34.84 3.22 -16.23
C ARG A 111 -35.22 4.20 -15.10
N LEU A 112 -34.33 5.11 -14.72
CA LEU A 112 -34.72 6.26 -13.91
C LEU A 112 -35.18 7.40 -14.85
N LEU A 113 -36.03 8.31 -14.36
CA LEU A 113 -36.41 9.55 -15.07
C LEU A 113 -36.79 9.34 -16.56
N ASP A 114 -37.95 8.73 -16.83
CA ASP A 114 -38.48 8.53 -18.20
C ASP A 114 -37.61 7.65 -19.12
N GLY A 115 -36.95 6.63 -18.56
CA GLY A 115 -36.17 5.66 -19.36
C GLY A 115 -34.75 6.11 -19.67
N GLN A 116 -34.27 7.18 -19.02
CA GLN A 116 -32.91 7.66 -19.17
C GLN A 116 -31.89 6.78 -18.42
N THR A 117 -30.65 6.88 -18.85
CA THR A 117 -29.51 6.13 -18.35
C THR A 117 -28.59 7.08 -17.60
N PHE A 118 -28.32 6.79 -16.32
CA PHE A 118 -27.49 7.63 -15.46
C PHE A 118 -26.23 6.91 -15.03
N GLY A 119 -25.11 7.62 -15.03
CA GLY A 119 -23.89 7.13 -14.42
C GLY A 119 -23.93 7.31 -12.90
N LEU A 120 -23.24 6.43 -12.20
CA LEU A 120 -23.05 6.51 -10.75
C LEU A 120 -21.59 6.26 -10.42
N VAL A 121 -21.06 6.99 -9.44
CA VAL A 121 -19.76 6.72 -8.84
C VAL A 121 -20.02 6.19 -7.43
N GLN A 122 -19.69 4.93 -7.18
CA GLN A 122 -19.89 4.30 -5.88
C GLN A 122 -18.55 3.88 -5.28
N PRO A 123 -18.28 4.20 -4.01
CA PRO A 123 -17.16 3.59 -3.32
C PRO A 123 -17.41 2.09 -3.18
N VAL A 124 -16.35 1.31 -3.28
CA VAL A 124 -16.30 -0.12 -2.96
C VAL A 124 -15.23 -0.26 -1.90
N ASP A 125 -15.60 -0.77 -0.73
CA ASP A 125 -14.65 -1.05 0.34
C ASP A 125 -14.29 -2.54 0.30
N ILE A 126 -13.00 -2.84 0.12
CA ILE A 126 -12.47 -4.21 0.15
C ILE A 126 -11.81 -4.47 1.49
N LEU A 127 -12.23 -5.54 2.15
CA LEU A 127 -11.71 -5.99 3.42
C LEU A 127 -11.12 -7.40 3.26
N LEU A 128 -10.01 -7.65 3.95
CA LEU A 128 -9.40 -8.98 4.05
C LEU A 128 -9.71 -9.56 5.42
N GLU A 129 -10.18 -10.80 5.42
CA GLU A 129 -10.36 -11.59 6.64
C GLU A 129 -9.25 -12.65 6.71
N PRO A 130 -8.50 -12.74 7.82
CA PRO A 130 -7.27 -13.53 7.91
C PRO A 130 -7.47 -15.05 7.82
N GLU A 131 -8.71 -15.54 7.88
CA GLU A 131 -9.02 -16.97 7.89
C GLU A 131 -10.01 -17.33 6.76
N GLY A 132 -9.58 -18.21 5.85
CA GLY A 132 -10.43 -18.85 4.84
C GLY A 132 -10.13 -18.44 3.39
N GLU A 133 -10.91 -18.97 2.45
CA GLU A 133 -10.83 -18.65 1.02
C GLU A 133 -12.22 -18.34 0.45
N ARG A 134 -12.97 -17.48 1.16
CA ARG A 134 -14.33 -17.10 0.75
C ARG A 134 -14.31 -15.76 0.01
N VAL A 135 -15.19 -15.63 -0.96
CA VAL A 135 -15.49 -14.35 -1.61
C VAL A 135 -16.89 -13.95 -1.17
N ILE A 136 -16.98 -12.83 -0.46
CA ILE A 136 -18.23 -12.30 0.10
C ILE A 136 -18.45 -10.94 -0.52
N LEU A 137 -19.68 -10.68 -1.00
CA LEU A 137 -20.09 -9.35 -1.46
C LEU A 137 -21.35 -8.94 -0.72
N GLU A 138 -21.24 -7.92 0.12
CA GLU A 138 -22.37 -7.37 0.86
C GLU A 138 -23.16 -6.38 0.01
N HIS A 139 -24.47 -6.30 0.28
CA HIS A 139 -25.37 -5.31 -0.30
C HIS A 139 -25.54 -5.33 -1.84
N ALA A 140 -25.05 -6.38 -2.51
CA ALA A 140 -25.31 -6.70 -3.91
C ALA A 140 -26.40 -7.77 -4.11
N ALA A 141 -27.18 -8.04 -3.07
CA ALA A 141 -27.68 -9.38 -2.70
C ALA A 141 -28.57 -10.16 -3.69
N ASP A 142 -28.95 -9.62 -4.85
CA ASP A 142 -29.79 -10.34 -5.82
C ASP A 142 -29.25 -10.33 -7.27
N ASP A 143 -28.07 -9.76 -7.56
CA ASP A 143 -27.51 -9.71 -8.93
C ASP A 143 -26.33 -10.68 -9.11
N GLU A 144 -26.63 -11.87 -9.63
CA GLU A 144 -25.64 -12.91 -9.95
C GLU A 144 -24.53 -12.41 -10.87
N THR A 145 -24.81 -11.45 -11.76
CA THR A 145 -23.83 -10.93 -12.71
C THR A 145 -22.81 -10.02 -12.04
N VAL A 146 -23.25 -9.24 -11.05
CA VAL A 146 -22.38 -8.38 -10.23
C VAL A 146 -21.50 -9.25 -9.32
N PHE A 147 -22.07 -10.26 -8.67
CA PHE A 147 -21.31 -11.18 -7.84
C PHE A 147 -20.27 -11.96 -8.66
N ALA A 148 -20.66 -12.49 -9.83
CA ALA A 148 -19.72 -13.19 -10.73
C ALA A 148 -18.58 -12.27 -11.20
N GLY A 149 -18.89 -11.01 -11.56
CA GLY A 149 -17.88 -10.01 -11.92
C GLY A 149 -16.93 -9.68 -10.77
N PHE A 150 -17.46 -9.57 -9.55
CA PHE A 150 -16.65 -9.38 -8.35
C PHE A 150 -15.74 -10.58 -8.06
N GLN A 151 -16.26 -11.80 -8.16
CA GLN A 151 -15.47 -13.02 -7.96
C GLN A 151 -14.35 -13.16 -8.99
N GLN A 152 -14.62 -12.85 -10.26
CA GLN A 152 -13.59 -12.81 -11.30
C GLN A 152 -12.51 -11.77 -11.00
N ALA A 153 -12.90 -10.61 -10.48
CA ALA A 153 -11.96 -9.56 -10.08
C ALA A 153 -11.03 -9.98 -8.94
N VAL A 154 -11.57 -10.68 -7.93
CA VAL A 154 -10.76 -11.26 -6.84
C VAL A 154 -9.73 -12.24 -7.42
N TRP A 155 -10.15 -13.14 -8.32
CA TRP A 155 -9.23 -14.09 -8.95
C TRP A 155 -8.15 -13.41 -9.79
N ALA A 156 -8.52 -12.40 -10.58
CA ALA A 156 -7.59 -11.64 -11.39
C ALA A 156 -6.54 -10.93 -10.53
N ALA A 157 -6.97 -10.28 -9.45
CA ALA A 157 -6.08 -9.61 -8.51
C ALA A 157 -5.12 -10.60 -7.83
N GLN A 158 -5.63 -11.73 -7.34
CA GLN A 158 -4.78 -12.75 -6.72
C GLN A 158 -3.82 -13.39 -7.73
N HIS A 159 -4.24 -13.62 -8.98
CA HIS A 159 -3.37 -14.11 -10.04
C HIS A 159 -2.24 -13.12 -10.33
N PHE A 160 -2.56 -11.84 -10.47
CA PHE A 160 -1.59 -10.77 -10.67
C PHE A 160 -0.58 -10.68 -9.51
N LEU A 161 -1.05 -10.70 -8.26
CA LEU A 161 -0.18 -10.60 -7.07
C LEU A 161 0.73 -11.83 -6.91
N ARG A 162 0.23 -13.03 -7.24
CA ARG A 162 1.02 -14.26 -7.27
C ARG A 162 2.11 -14.21 -8.35
N ALA A 163 1.75 -13.80 -9.57
CA ALA A 163 2.68 -13.70 -10.70
C ALA A 163 3.81 -12.67 -10.47
N THR A 164 3.55 -11.67 -9.63
CA THR A 164 4.50 -10.60 -9.33
C THR A 164 5.27 -10.80 -8.01
N ALA A 165 5.04 -11.91 -7.30
CA ALA A 165 5.61 -12.21 -5.98
C ALA A 165 5.43 -11.09 -4.94
N ALA A 166 4.38 -10.27 -5.11
CA ALA A 166 4.20 -9.02 -4.37
C ALA A 166 3.74 -9.24 -2.92
N VAL A 167 3.06 -10.36 -2.66
CA VAL A 167 2.46 -10.71 -1.37
C VAL A 167 2.67 -12.22 -1.15
N PRO A 168 3.02 -12.68 0.08
CA PRO A 168 3.07 -14.11 0.41
C PRO A 168 1.74 -14.82 0.12
N GLU A 169 1.77 -16.14 -0.09
CA GLU A 169 0.53 -16.93 -0.21
C GLU A 169 -0.29 -16.85 1.10
N THR A 170 -1.24 -15.91 1.15
CA THR A 170 -2.19 -15.79 2.26
C THR A 170 -3.54 -16.37 1.85
N ARG A 171 -4.01 -17.36 2.61
CA ARG A 171 -5.40 -17.86 2.54
C ARG A 171 -6.33 -16.90 3.28
N ALA A 172 -6.56 -15.73 2.67
CA ALA A 172 -7.47 -14.72 3.19
C ALA A 172 -8.80 -14.76 2.43
N SER A 173 -9.91 -14.63 3.16
CA SER A 173 -11.22 -14.39 2.57
C SER A 173 -11.32 -12.91 2.16
N VAL A 174 -11.94 -12.64 1.02
CA VAL A 174 -12.15 -11.29 0.50
C VAL A 174 -13.60 -10.91 0.70
N ARG A 175 -13.84 -9.82 1.45
CA ARG A 175 -15.16 -9.23 1.63
C ARG A 175 -15.22 -7.88 0.93
N GLY A 176 -16.09 -7.76 -0.06
CA GLY A 176 -16.45 -6.48 -0.68
C GLY A 176 -17.70 -5.92 -0.04
N VAL A 177 -17.69 -4.64 0.28
CA VAL A 177 -18.85 -3.91 0.80
C VAL A 177 -19.20 -2.81 -0.21
N LEU A 178 -20.41 -2.91 -0.76
CA LEU A 178 -21.01 -1.86 -1.58
C LEU A 178 -22.00 -1.05 -0.75
N PRO A 179 -22.21 0.24 -1.06
CA PRO A 179 -23.36 0.98 -0.56
C PRO A 179 -24.64 0.23 -0.88
N ARG A 180 -25.64 0.29 0.01
CA ARG A 180 -26.96 -0.28 -0.26
C ARG A 180 -27.58 0.43 -1.46
N ILE A 181 -27.66 -0.28 -2.57
CA ILE A 181 -28.39 0.16 -3.76
C ILE A 181 -29.85 -0.29 -3.58
N PRO A 182 -30.83 0.62 -3.57
CA PRO A 182 -32.24 0.28 -3.54
C PRO A 182 -32.60 -0.68 -4.70
N ARG A 183 -33.34 -1.74 -4.38
CA ARG A 183 -33.75 -2.81 -5.30
C ARG A 183 -34.51 -2.32 -6.56
N ALA A 184 -35.06 -1.10 -6.51
CA ALA A 184 -35.77 -0.47 -7.61
C ALA A 184 -34.85 0.06 -8.73
N LEU A 185 -33.54 0.17 -8.49
CA LEU A 185 -32.57 0.61 -9.49
C LEU A 185 -31.87 -0.60 -10.13
N PRO A 186 -32.10 -0.89 -11.42
CA PRO A 186 -31.33 -1.90 -12.14
C PRO A 186 -29.94 -1.31 -12.45
N VAL A 187 -29.02 -1.45 -11.50
CA VAL A 187 -27.60 -1.16 -11.72
C VAL A 187 -27.04 -2.29 -12.57
N THR A 188 -26.60 -1.94 -13.78
CA THR A 188 -26.24 -2.94 -14.79
C THR A 188 -24.75 -3.27 -14.77
N GLY A 189 -24.45 -4.55 -14.49
CA GLY A 189 -23.40 -5.32 -15.14
C GLY A 189 -22.06 -5.47 -14.40
N PRO A 190 -21.20 -6.40 -14.88
CA PRO A 190 -19.92 -6.81 -14.28
C PRO A 190 -18.82 -5.72 -14.31
N SER A 191 -19.20 -4.47 -14.59
CA SER A 191 -18.28 -3.34 -14.73
C SER A 191 -17.64 -2.87 -13.42
N ILE A 192 -18.06 -3.47 -12.28
CA ILE A 192 -17.33 -3.41 -11.01
C ILE A 192 -15.97 -4.11 -11.09
N GLY A 193 -15.78 -5.03 -12.05
CA GLY A 193 -14.65 -5.95 -12.07
C GLY A 193 -13.29 -5.26 -11.96
N LEU A 194 -13.03 -4.23 -12.78
CA LEU A 194 -11.77 -3.50 -12.67
C LEU A 194 -11.62 -2.79 -11.32
N ALA A 195 -12.67 -2.12 -10.84
CA ALA A 195 -12.62 -1.41 -9.56
C ALA A 195 -12.34 -2.39 -8.42
N ALA A 196 -13.08 -3.49 -8.34
CA ALA A 196 -12.89 -4.53 -7.33
C ALA A 196 -11.49 -5.15 -7.39
N ALA A 197 -10.95 -5.42 -8.59
CA ALA A 197 -9.60 -5.97 -8.73
C ALA A 197 -8.55 -4.99 -8.18
N ILE A 198 -8.69 -3.68 -8.49
CA ILE A 198 -7.82 -2.64 -7.94
C ILE A 198 -8.02 -2.46 -6.44
N GLY A 199 -9.24 -2.59 -5.92
CA GLY A 199 -9.50 -2.57 -4.48
C GLY A 199 -8.85 -3.75 -3.76
N VAL A 200 -8.88 -4.95 -4.33
CA VAL A 200 -8.18 -6.13 -3.78
C VAL A 200 -6.67 -5.92 -3.83
N VAL A 201 -6.12 -5.45 -4.95
CA VAL A 201 -4.69 -5.11 -5.05
C VAL A 201 -4.33 -4.03 -4.03
N SER A 202 -5.14 -2.97 -3.92
CA SER A 202 -4.99 -1.91 -2.93
C SER A 202 -4.98 -2.46 -1.51
N GLN A 203 -5.90 -3.33 -1.13
CA GLN A 203 -6.00 -3.90 0.22
C GLN A 203 -4.89 -4.90 0.54
N MET A 204 -4.55 -5.78 -0.41
CA MET A 204 -3.50 -6.78 -0.24
C MET A 204 -2.12 -6.16 -0.24
N LEU A 205 -1.94 -5.10 -1.04
CA LEU A 205 -0.76 -4.28 -0.91
C LEU A 205 -0.87 -3.51 0.42
N ASP A 206 -2.01 -2.94 0.80
CA ASP A 206 -2.27 -1.89 1.81
C ASP A 206 -2.10 -0.45 1.26
N GLN A 207 -2.11 -0.28 -0.07
CA GLN A 207 -1.81 1.01 -0.72
C GLN A 207 -3.11 1.74 -1.03
N PRO A 208 -3.34 2.95 -0.50
CA PRO A 208 -4.54 3.68 -0.81
C PRO A 208 -4.56 4.06 -2.29
N VAL A 209 -5.75 3.98 -2.89
CA VAL A 209 -5.99 4.48 -4.23
C VAL A 209 -6.39 5.95 -4.12
N PRO A 210 -5.87 6.84 -4.99
CA PRO A 210 -6.30 8.23 -4.95
C PRO A 210 -7.82 8.35 -5.06
N ASP A 211 -8.47 9.06 -4.14
CA ASP A 211 -9.94 9.24 -4.14
C ASP A 211 -10.44 9.91 -5.43
N SER A 212 -9.58 10.70 -6.05
CA SER A 212 -9.86 11.34 -7.34
C SER A 212 -9.76 10.40 -8.54
N SER A 213 -9.58 9.09 -8.33
CA SER A 213 -9.53 8.07 -9.38
C SER A 213 -10.80 7.22 -9.38
N ALA A 214 -11.33 6.92 -10.57
CA ALA A 214 -12.45 5.99 -10.72
C ALA A 214 -12.18 4.95 -11.81
N PHE A 215 -12.85 3.80 -11.69
CA PHE A 215 -12.56 2.61 -12.50
C PHE A 215 -13.82 2.03 -13.11
N THR A 216 -13.72 1.58 -14.36
CA THR A 216 -14.76 0.75 -15.00
C THR A 216 -14.13 -0.25 -15.95
N GLY A 217 -14.69 -1.45 -16.02
CA GLY A 217 -14.20 -2.49 -16.92
C GLY A 217 -14.62 -3.87 -16.47
N ARG A 218 -14.84 -4.78 -17.41
CA ARG A 218 -14.92 -6.21 -17.10
C ARG A 218 -13.49 -6.77 -17.10
N VAL A 219 -13.14 -7.51 -16.07
CA VAL A 219 -11.83 -8.15 -15.93
C VAL A 219 -12.00 -9.67 -16.06
N ASP A 220 -11.15 -10.31 -16.86
CA ASP A 220 -11.07 -11.77 -16.89
C ASP A 220 -10.19 -12.32 -15.75
N PRO A 221 -10.26 -13.61 -15.40
CA PRO A 221 -9.45 -14.18 -14.32
C PRO A 221 -7.92 -14.09 -14.51
N LYS A 222 -7.44 -13.79 -15.72
CA LYS A 222 -6.00 -13.61 -16.04
C LYS A 222 -5.58 -12.13 -15.99
N GLY A 223 -6.52 -11.21 -15.79
CA GLY A 223 -6.27 -9.78 -15.73
C GLY A 223 -6.45 -9.03 -17.05
N GLY A 224 -7.00 -9.65 -18.10
CA GLY A 224 -7.40 -8.94 -19.32
C GLY A 224 -8.62 -8.04 -19.11
N LEU A 225 -8.64 -6.86 -19.75
CA LEU A 225 -9.74 -5.91 -19.66
C LEU A 225 -10.61 -5.90 -20.92
N HIS A 226 -11.92 -5.80 -20.71
CA HIS A 226 -12.91 -5.80 -21.78
C HIS A 226 -13.88 -4.62 -21.67
N ALA A 227 -14.37 -4.19 -22.84
CA ALA A 227 -15.29 -3.08 -22.99
C ALA A 227 -16.55 -3.20 -22.11
N VAL A 228 -17.09 -2.04 -21.73
CA VAL A 228 -18.34 -1.89 -20.98
C VAL A 228 -19.30 -0.97 -21.72
N GLY A 229 -20.61 -1.16 -21.48
CA GLY A 229 -21.65 -0.27 -21.97
C GLY A 229 -21.82 1.00 -21.13
N GLY A 230 -22.51 1.98 -21.70
CA GLY A 230 -22.94 3.20 -20.99
C GLY A 230 -21.80 4.13 -20.57
N LEU A 231 -20.66 4.08 -21.27
CA LEU A 231 -19.45 4.84 -20.91
C LEU A 231 -19.71 6.34 -20.79
N ALA A 232 -20.47 6.93 -21.70
CA ALA A 232 -20.77 8.37 -21.67
C ALA A 232 -21.45 8.80 -20.35
N ALA A 233 -22.43 8.01 -19.88
CA ALA A 233 -23.12 8.27 -18.62
C ALA A 233 -22.17 8.14 -17.42
N LYS A 234 -21.32 7.09 -17.42
CA LYS A 234 -20.30 6.85 -16.38
C LYS A 234 -19.30 8.00 -16.27
N LEU A 235 -18.77 8.45 -17.41
CA LEU A 235 -17.81 9.55 -17.46
C LEU A 235 -18.44 10.88 -17.05
N ALA A 236 -19.68 11.16 -17.47
CA ALA A 236 -20.40 12.35 -17.00
C ALA A 236 -20.54 12.35 -15.47
N ALA A 237 -20.95 11.22 -14.88
CA ALA A 237 -21.06 11.10 -13.42
C ALA A 237 -19.73 11.23 -12.69
N ALA A 238 -18.63 10.74 -13.28
CA ALA A 238 -17.28 10.92 -12.74
C ALA A 238 -16.89 12.41 -12.69
N GLY A 239 -17.13 13.14 -13.78
CA GLY A 239 -16.93 14.59 -13.86
C GLY A 239 -17.77 15.33 -12.82
N ASP A 240 -19.04 14.94 -12.68
CA ASP A 240 -19.96 15.56 -11.73
C ASP A 240 -19.57 15.34 -10.27
N LYS A 241 -18.95 14.19 -9.94
CA LYS A 241 -18.43 13.89 -8.59
C LYS A 241 -17.06 14.50 -8.30
N GLY A 242 -16.42 15.15 -9.29
CA GLY A 242 -15.09 15.75 -9.14
C GLY A 242 -13.95 14.73 -9.20
N VAL A 243 -14.18 13.57 -9.81
CA VAL A 243 -13.11 12.63 -10.17
C VAL A 243 -12.15 13.35 -11.13
N ARG A 244 -10.85 13.13 -10.98
CA ARG A 244 -9.83 13.72 -11.88
C ARG A 244 -9.38 12.71 -12.93
N ARG A 245 -9.21 11.44 -12.54
CA ARG A 245 -8.68 10.38 -13.41
C ARG A 245 -9.66 9.22 -13.52
N VAL A 246 -9.94 8.76 -14.74
CA VAL A 246 -10.82 7.61 -14.99
C VAL A 246 -10.09 6.57 -15.84
N PHE A 247 -9.99 5.35 -15.31
CA PHE A 247 -9.43 4.22 -16.04
C PHE A 247 -10.54 3.45 -16.77
N ILE A 248 -10.37 3.27 -18.07
CA ILE A 248 -11.36 2.62 -18.95
C ILE A 248 -10.69 1.53 -19.79
N PRO A 249 -11.41 0.49 -20.23
CA PRO A 249 -10.86 -0.50 -21.14
C PRO A 249 -10.40 0.16 -22.45
N LYS A 250 -9.27 -0.28 -23.00
CA LYS A 250 -8.72 0.23 -24.27
C LYS A 250 -9.73 0.14 -25.42
N ASP A 251 -10.54 -0.92 -25.42
CA ASP A 251 -11.59 -1.16 -26.41
C ASP A 251 -12.70 -0.09 -26.39
N ASN A 252 -12.88 0.61 -25.27
CA ASN A 252 -13.83 1.72 -25.13
C ASN A 252 -13.26 3.09 -25.57
N ALA A 253 -12.01 3.16 -26.05
CA ALA A 253 -11.39 4.43 -26.41
C ALA A 253 -12.15 5.21 -27.50
N ALA A 254 -12.83 4.49 -28.42
CA ALA A 254 -13.66 5.10 -29.47
C ALA A 254 -14.99 5.66 -28.94
N ASP A 255 -15.43 5.22 -27.76
CA ASP A 255 -16.72 5.59 -27.16
C ASP A 255 -16.62 6.83 -26.25
N ILE A 256 -15.43 7.45 -26.16
CA ILE A 256 -15.20 8.64 -25.33
C ILE A 256 -15.93 9.84 -25.95
N PRO A 257 -16.90 10.45 -25.25
CA PRO A 257 -17.61 11.62 -25.76
C PRO A 257 -16.75 12.88 -25.69
N ARG A 258 -17.03 13.84 -26.58
CA ARG A 258 -16.39 15.16 -26.56
C ARG A 258 -16.91 16.00 -25.40
N GLY A 259 -16.11 16.95 -24.91
CA GLY A 259 -16.53 17.95 -23.91
C GLY A 259 -16.27 17.59 -22.44
N LEU A 260 -15.51 16.52 -22.16
CA LEU A 260 -15.10 16.11 -20.81
C LEU A 260 -13.71 16.66 -20.43
N SER A 261 -13.47 17.95 -20.61
CA SER A 261 -12.14 18.56 -20.44
C SER A 261 -11.58 18.54 -19.02
N THR A 262 -12.41 18.23 -18.02
CA THR A 262 -12.02 18.15 -16.61
C THR A 262 -11.53 16.76 -16.18
N LEU A 263 -11.66 15.74 -17.06
CA LEU A 263 -11.29 14.35 -16.77
C LEU A 263 -10.04 13.94 -17.55
N GLU A 264 -9.07 13.40 -16.84
CA GLU A 264 -7.99 12.58 -17.41
C GLU A 264 -8.53 11.16 -17.64
N ILE A 265 -8.85 10.83 -18.89
CA ILE A 265 -9.36 9.50 -19.26
C ILE A 265 -8.18 8.64 -19.73
N VAL A 266 -7.96 7.50 -19.08
CA VAL A 266 -6.80 6.62 -19.27
C VAL A 266 -7.26 5.25 -19.82
N PRO A 267 -7.13 5.01 -21.13
CA PRO A 267 -7.43 3.70 -21.72
C PRO A 267 -6.35 2.66 -21.37
N VAL A 268 -6.77 1.47 -20.93
CA VAL A 268 -5.90 0.39 -20.42
C VAL A 268 -6.27 -0.98 -20.98
N ALA A 269 -5.28 -1.83 -21.27
CA ALA A 269 -5.51 -3.14 -21.88
C ALA A 269 -5.64 -4.27 -20.85
N ASP A 270 -4.96 -4.15 -19.71
CA ASP A 270 -4.87 -5.19 -18.70
C ASP A 270 -4.74 -4.58 -17.29
N LEU A 271 -4.93 -5.44 -16.28
CA LEU A 271 -4.84 -5.11 -14.87
C LEU A 271 -3.44 -4.57 -14.51
N ALA A 272 -2.37 -5.12 -15.11
CA ALA A 272 -1.01 -4.69 -14.86
C ALA A 272 -0.78 -3.21 -15.24
N SER A 273 -1.31 -2.79 -16.39
CA SER A 273 -1.26 -1.40 -16.88
C SER A 273 -2.00 -0.45 -15.93
N VAL A 274 -3.13 -0.88 -15.36
CA VAL A 274 -3.88 -0.07 -14.38
C VAL A 274 -3.11 0.04 -13.08
N VAL A 275 -2.59 -1.07 -12.55
CA VAL A 275 -1.78 -1.06 -11.32
C VAL A 275 -0.59 -0.11 -11.49
N ALA A 276 0.13 -0.17 -12.61
CA ALA A 276 1.24 0.75 -12.90
C ALA A 276 0.80 2.23 -13.00
N GLY A 277 -0.40 2.51 -13.50
CA GLY A 277 -0.92 3.87 -13.63
C GLY A 277 -1.62 4.43 -12.38
N VAL A 278 -2.01 3.55 -11.44
CA VAL A 278 -2.65 3.92 -10.17
C VAL A 278 -1.63 4.08 -9.06
N PHE A 279 -0.65 3.18 -9.00
CA PHE A 279 0.39 3.17 -7.99
C PHE A 279 1.68 3.72 -8.62
N ASP A 280 2.00 4.99 -8.35
CA ASP A 280 3.05 5.83 -8.98
C ASP A 280 4.51 5.37 -8.72
N SER A 281 4.78 4.08 -8.59
CA SER A 281 6.12 3.54 -8.40
C SER A 281 6.23 2.16 -9.05
N PRO A 282 7.37 1.80 -9.68
CA PRO A 282 7.63 0.40 -10.01
C PRO A 282 7.37 -0.43 -8.74
N MET A 283 6.58 -1.50 -8.91
CA MET A 283 6.13 -2.43 -7.87
C MET A 283 7.06 -2.37 -6.65
N PRO A 284 6.63 -1.74 -5.56
CA PRO A 284 7.58 -1.23 -4.61
C PRO A 284 8.25 -2.39 -3.87
N VAL A 285 9.51 -2.64 -4.19
CA VAL A 285 10.54 -3.11 -3.25
C VAL A 285 10.47 -2.29 -1.94
N ARG A 286 9.98 -1.03 -2.04
CA ARG A 286 9.63 -0.18 -0.89
C ARG A 286 8.57 -0.78 0.04
N ARG A 287 7.74 -1.73 -0.38
CA ARG A 287 6.75 -2.35 0.50
C ARG A 287 7.27 -3.56 1.25
N THR A 288 8.19 -4.32 0.69
CA THR A 288 8.99 -5.23 1.51
C THR A 288 9.76 -4.43 2.55
N ALA A 289 10.31 -3.25 2.21
CA ALA A 289 10.94 -2.38 3.20
C ALA A 289 9.96 -1.77 4.22
N ALA A 290 8.73 -1.39 3.85
CA ALA A 290 7.76 -0.76 4.76
C ALA A 290 6.90 -1.75 5.57
N LEU A 291 6.62 -2.96 5.06
CA LEU A 291 6.11 -4.09 5.88
C LEU A 291 7.20 -4.66 6.78
N LEU A 292 8.45 -4.31 6.49
CA LEU A 292 9.55 -4.43 7.40
C LEU A 292 9.51 -3.24 8.42
N VAL A 293 9.42 -1.96 8.06
CA VAL A 293 9.39 -0.81 9.03
C VAL A 293 8.00 -0.19 9.18
N GLY A 294 7.05 -0.93 9.72
CA GLY A 294 5.70 -0.42 10.02
C GLY A 294 5.66 0.70 11.07
N GLU A 295 6.77 0.99 11.73
CA GLU A 295 7.06 2.19 12.48
C GLU A 295 8.37 2.82 11.94
N ARG A 296 8.69 4.06 12.33
CA ARG A 296 10.09 4.51 12.21
C ARG A 296 10.93 3.45 12.91
N PRO A 297 12.05 2.92 12.34
CA PRO A 297 12.88 1.92 13.02
C PRO A 297 13.12 2.45 14.41
N ARG A 298 12.41 1.88 15.41
CA ARG A 298 12.26 2.51 16.73
C ARG A 298 13.66 2.93 17.15
N ALA A 299 13.88 4.25 17.32
CA ALA A 299 15.22 4.77 17.57
C ALA A 299 15.79 3.93 18.70
N LEU A 300 16.81 3.11 18.41
CA LEU A 300 17.34 2.20 19.39
C LEU A 300 17.83 3.08 20.53
N ALA A 301 17.24 2.90 21.71
CA ALA A 301 17.66 3.65 22.89
C ALA A 301 19.19 3.56 22.98
N ALA A 302 19.83 4.69 23.28
CA ALA A 302 21.29 4.74 23.40
C ALA A 302 21.77 3.55 24.24
N PRO A 303 22.85 2.88 23.82
CA PRO A 303 23.29 1.67 24.50
C PRO A 303 23.57 2.01 25.96
N ASP A 304 22.98 1.23 26.87
CA ASP A 304 23.12 1.45 28.30
C ASP A 304 24.53 0.99 28.71
N PRO A 305 25.42 1.89 29.18
CA PRO A 305 26.80 1.53 29.45
C PRO A 305 26.96 0.51 30.58
N LEU A 306 25.92 0.31 31.40
CA LEU A 306 25.92 -0.66 32.49
C LEU A 306 25.53 -2.08 32.05
N ARG A 307 25.03 -2.24 30.82
CA ARG A 307 24.57 -3.54 30.31
C ARG A 307 25.67 -4.25 29.52
N PRO A 308 25.77 -5.59 29.65
CA PRO A 308 26.73 -6.37 28.88
C PRO A 308 26.46 -6.22 27.38
N ARG A 309 27.49 -6.43 26.57
CA ARG A 309 27.41 -6.36 25.11
C ARG A 309 27.38 -7.77 24.54
N TRP A 310 26.54 -8.00 23.53
CA TRP A 310 26.44 -9.27 22.82
C TRP A 310 26.60 -9.04 21.32
N LEU A 311 27.32 -9.94 20.67
CA LEU A 311 27.53 -9.92 19.22
C LEU A 311 26.86 -11.13 18.58
N ILE A 312 26.01 -10.91 17.58
CA ILE A 312 25.48 -11.96 16.71
C ILE A 312 26.08 -11.77 15.32
N THR A 313 26.77 -12.77 14.80
CA THR A 313 27.52 -12.63 13.55
C THR A 313 27.44 -13.89 12.72
N CYS A 314 27.31 -13.73 11.40
CA CYS A 314 27.61 -14.82 10.47
C CYS A 314 29.12 -15.08 10.48
N VAL A 315 29.51 -16.31 10.15
CA VAL A 315 30.90 -16.69 9.90
C VAL A 315 31.15 -16.66 8.41
N GLY A 316 32.13 -15.85 7.99
CA GLY A 316 32.46 -15.61 6.59
C GLY A 316 33.84 -16.12 6.21
N LYS A 317 34.18 -16.00 4.92
CA LYS A 317 35.47 -16.46 4.39
C LYS A 317 36.67 -15.76 5.04
N ALA A 318 36.52 -14.48 5.39
CA ALA A 318 37.56 -13.67 6.00
C ALA A 318 37.77 -13.91 7.51
N ASP A 319 37.06 -14.87 8.12
CA ASP A 319 37.22 -15.17 9.54
C ASP A 319 38.00 -16.48 9.78
N PRO A 320 38.72 -16.60 10.92
CA PRO A 320 39.05 -15.52 11.86
C PRO A 320 40.09 -14.52 11.30
N TRP A 321 40.77 -14.88 10.20
CA TRP A 321 41.83 -14.09 9.58
C TRP A 321 41.51 -13.87 8.09
N GLY A 322 41.58 -12.62 7.65
CA GLY A 322 41.44 -12.23 6.26
C GLY A 322 42.80 -12.28 5.55
N GLN A 323 42.80 -12.60 4.27
CA GLN A 323 43.98 -12.51 3.41
C GLN A 323 43.68 -11.58 2.25
N TYR A 324 44.53 -10.58 2.04
CA TYR A 324 44.47 -9.74 0.86
C TYR A 324 45.86 -9.56 0.24
N LEU A 325 45.86 -9.33 -1.07
CA LEU A 325 47.06 -9.00 -1.82
C LEU A 325 47.26 -7.50 -1.80
N ASP A 326 48.23 -7.02 -1.01
CA ASP A 326 48.66 -5.63 -1.07
C ASP A 326 49.56 -5.43 -2.30
N ARG A 327 49.21 -4.45 -3.14
CA ARG A 327 49.97 -4.05 -4.34
C ARG A 327 50.67 -2.69 -4.16
N ALA A 328 50.86 -2.21 -2.95
CA ALA A 328 51.43 -0.89 -2.71
C ALA A 328 52.89 -0.73 -3.20
N ARG A 329 53.04 0.12 -4.23
CA ARG A 329 54.21 0.91 -4.71
C ARG A 329 55.52 0.23 -5.14
N ARG A 330 55.67 -1.10 -5.18
CA ARG A 330 56.88 -1.74 -5.78
C ARG A 330 56.64 -3.00 -6.62
N GLY A 331 55.40 -3.29 -7.02
CA GLY A 331 55.11 -4.34 -8.02
C GLY A 331 55.28 -5.79 -7.56
N VAL A 332 55.55 -6.05 -6.28
CA VAL A 332 55.54 -7.41 -5.71
C VAL A 332 54.33 -7.54 -4.79
N PRO A 333 53.36 -8.43 -5.07
CA PRO A 333 52.26 -8.70 -4.16
C PRO A 333 52.81 -9.18 -2.81
N ARG A 334 52.39 -8.56 -1.71
CA ARG A 334 52.60 -9.12 -0.37
C ARG A 334 51.26 -9.68 0.11
N GLU A 335 51.27 -10.95 0.52
CA GLU A 335 50.17 -11.50 1.30
C GLU A 335 50.24 -10.90 2.70
N VAL A 336 49.26 -10.07 3.02
CA VAL A 336 49.10 -9.50 4.35
C VAL A 336 47.93 -10.23 5.00
N GLN A 337 48.21 -10.84 6.15
CA GLN A 337 47.18 -11.46 6.99
C GLN A 337 46.63 -10.40 7.92
N GLU A 338 45.34 -10.13 7.80
CA GLU A 338 44.63 -9.13 8.60
C GLU A 338 43.69 -9.81 9.59
N GLU A 339 43.50 -9.18 10.74
CA GLU A 339 42.45 -9.56 11.67
C GLU A 339 41.08 -9.54 10.97
N GLY A 340 40.37 -10.67 11.01
CA GLY A 340 39.05 -10.79 10.41
C GLY A 340 38.01 -9.91 11.10
N PRO A 341 36.85 -9.69 10.45
CA PRO A 341 35.79 -8.84 10.98
C PRO A 341 35.31 -9.24 12.38
N ILE A 342 35.15 -10.55 12.65
CA ILE A 342 34.64 -11.02 13.95
C ILE A 342 35.63 -10.71 15.07
N LEU A 343 36.92 -11.01 14.87
CA LEU A 343 37.96 -10.73 15.87
C LEU A 343 38.11 -9.23 16.11
N THR A 344 38.11 -8.43 15.04
CA THR A 344 38.18 -6.96 15.10
C THR A 344 37.04 -6.39 15.94
N LEU A 345 35.79 -6.83 15.71
CA LEU A 345 34.66 -6.41 16.52
C LEU A 345 34.76 -6.89 17.96
N CYS A 346 35.21 -8.11 18.20
CA CYS A 346 35.36 -8.66 19.53
C CYS A 346 36.39 -7.92 20.38
N ARG A 347 37.43 -7.36 19.75
CA ARG A 347 38.46 -6.52 20.39
C ARG A 347 37.95 -5.11 20.71
N VAL A 348 37.13 -4.51 19.84
CA VAL A 348 36.61 -3.15 20.04
C VAL A 348 35.39 -3.14 20.97
N LEU A 349 34.48 -4.11 20.80
CA LEU A 349 33.22 -4.19 21.52
C LEU A 349 33.37 -4.88 22.88
N GLU A 350 34.34 -5.77 23.04
CA GLU A 350 34.52 -6.62 24.22
C GLU A 350 33.20 -7.28 24.70
N PRO A 351 32.49 -8.02 23.81
CA PRO A 351 31.21 -8.61 24.16
C PRO A 351 31.35 -9.74 25.17
N ALA A 352 30.46 -9.77 26.16
CA ALA A 352 30.32 -10.87 27.12
C ALA A 352 29.79 -12.16 26.45
N GLY A 353 29.09 -12.01 25.32
CA GLY A 353 28.55 -13.14 24.56
C GLY A 353 28.68 -12.96 23.04
N VAL A 354 29.04 -14.03 22.33
CA VAL A 354 29.14 -14.08 20.88
C VAL A 354 28.37 -15.28 20.34
N ILE A 355 27.51 -15.04 19.35
CA ILE A 355 26.74 -16.07 18.66
C ILE A 355 27.22 -16.12 17.21
N LEU A 356 27.78 -17.27 16.82
CA LEU A 356 28.35 -17.52 15.51
C LEU A 356 27.35 -18.30 14.67
N LEU A 357 26.69 -17.60 13.75
CA LEU A 357 25.80 -18.19 12.75
C LEU A 357 26.64 -18.80 11.62
N HIS A 358 26.39 -20.05 11.29
CA HIS A 358 27.08 -20.70 10.18
C HIS A 358 26.15 -21.66 9.43
N THR A 359 26.40 -21.86 8.15
CA THR A 359 25.83 -22.97 7.38
C THR A 359 26.48 -24.27 7.82
N ALA A 360 25.72 -25.37 7.84
CA ALA A 360 26.14 -26.63 8.47
C ALA A 360 25.81 -27.88 7.64
N GLU A 361 25.48 -27.72 6.36
CA GLU A 361 25.02 -28.82 5.50
C GLU A 361 25.93 -28.95 4.26
N GLY A 362 27.09 -29.59 4.44
CA GLY A 362 27.93 -30.28 3.45
C GLY A 362 28.06 -29.68 2.04
N GLY A 363 29.23 -29.12 1.73
CA GLY A 363 29.60 -28.60 0.41
C GLY A 363 30.63 -27.47 0.51
N ASP A 364 30.91 -26.76 -0.59
CA ASP A 364 31.87 -25.64 -0.62
C ASP A 364 31.46 -24.44 0.27
N ASN A 365 30.22 -24.44 0.78
CA ASN A 365 29.66 -23.41 1.65
C ASN A 365 29.36 -23.93 3.06
N ASP A 366 29.99 -25.01 3.51
CA ASP A 366 29.94 -25.40 4.93
C ASP A 366 30.95 -24.56 5.73
N PHE A 367 30.44 -23.83 6.74
CA PHE A 367 31.25 -22.94 7.57
C PHE A 367 31.38 -23.43 9.03
N SER A 368 30.97 -24.67 9.32
CA SER A 368 31.04 -25.27 10.66
C SER A 368 32.47 -25.30 11.22
N ASP A 369 33.44 -25.87 10.50
CA ASP A 369 34.85 -25.93 10.92
C ASP A 369 35.45 -24.54 11.17
N LYS A 370 35.07 -23.57 10.32
CA LYS A 370 35.52 -22.19 10.46
C LYS A 370 34.89 -21.52 11.68
N ALA A 371 33.61 -21.78 11.94
CA ALA A 371 32.92 -21.31 13.14
C ALA A 371 33.56 -21.88 14.42
N GLU A 372 33.93 -23.16 14.43
CA GLU A 372 34.70 -23.77 15.52
C GLU A 372 36.07 -23.12 15.70
N SER A 373 36.77 -22.86 14.59
CA SER A 373 38.07 -22.16 14.63
C SER A 373 37.95 -20.77 15.24
N VAL A 374 36.99 -19.96 14.78
CA VAL A 374 36.69 -18.64 15.36
C VAL A 374 36.35 -18.76 16.84
N ALA A 375 35.49 -19.71 17.23
CA ALA A 375 35.12 -19.91 18.63
C ALA A 375 36.32 -20.25 19.51
N ARG A 376 37.27 -21.04 19.01
CA ARG A 376 38.51 -21.38 19.72
C ARG A 376 39.35 -20.13 20.00
N PHE A 377 39.53 -19.26 19.00
CA PHE A 377 40.26 -18.00 19.20
C PHE A 377 39.56 -17.07 20.18
N LEU A 378 38.23 -16.93 20.09
CA LEU A 378 37.46 -16.09 21.00
C LEU A 378 37.54 -16.56 22.45
N ARG A 379 37.41 -17.88 22.70
CA ARG A 379 37.54 -18.46 24.05
C ARG A 379 38.96 -18.39 24.60
N ALA A 380 39.97 -18.49 23.73
CA ALA A 380 41.38 -18.36 24.14
C ALA A 380 41.73 -16.92 24.52
N ALA A 381 41.17 -15.93 23.82
CA ALA A 381 41.38 -14.52 24.11
C ALA A 381 40.67 -14.08 25.41
N ASP A 382 39.51 -14.66 25.70
CA ASP A 382 38.66 -14.32 26.83
C ASP A 382 37.89 -15.57 27.31
N PRO A 383 38.39 -16.29 28.33
CA PRO A 383 37.79 -17.53 28.82
C PRO A 383 36.38 -17.36 29.41
N ASP A 384 36.06 -16.17 29.92
CA ASP A 384 34.77 -15.87 30.54
C ASP A 384 33.70 -15.50 29.49
N ARG A 385 34.11 -15.31 28.23
CA ARG A 385 33.20 -15.02 27.12
C ARG A 385 32.33 -16.21 26.77
N THR A 386 31.02 -15.99 26.75
CA THR A 386 30.08 -16.99 26.24
C THR A 386 30.16 -17.04 24.72
N VAL A 387 30.57 -18.17 24.14
CA VAL A 387 30.58 -18.36 22.67
C VAL A 387 29.65 -19.50 22.26
N VAL A 388 28.64 -19.18 21.46
CA VAL A 388 27.61 -20.11 20.99
C VAL A 388 27.75 -20.32 19.48
N LEU A 389 27.81 -21.58 19.05
CA LEU A 389 27.68 -21.96 17.65
C LEU A 389 26.21 -22.19 17.33
N ALA A 390 25.71 -21.58 16.26
CA ALA A 390 24.31 -21.63 15.87
C ALA A 390 24.21 -21.98 14.38
N PRO A 391 23.98 -23.26 14.03
CA PRO A 391 23.80 -23.65 12.64
C PRO A 391 22.51 -23.07 12.07
N LEU A 392 22.58 -22.55 10.85
CA LEU A 392 21.42 -22.12 10.07
C LEU A 392 20.77 -23.36 9.43
N ALA A 393 19.91 -24.03 10.20
CA ALA A 393 19.26 -25.26 9.78
C ALA A 393 18.53 -25.13 8.43
N GLY A 394 18.74 -26.10 7.52
CA GLY A 394 18.13 -26.14 6.20
C GLY A 394 18.70 -25.14 5.17
N VAL A 395 19.78 -24.43 5.51
CA VAL A 395 20.49 -23.52 4.61
C VAL A 395 21.76 -24.19 4.08
N THR A 396 21.65 -24.81 2.91
CA THR A 396 22.75 -25.38 2.13
C THR A 396 23.36 -24.36 1.16
N ASP A 397 22.51 -23.50 0.58
CA ASP A 397 22.89 -22.45 -0.35
C ASP A 397 22.47 -21.08 0.21
N PRO A 398 23.43 -20.20 0.58
CA PRO A 398 23.12 -18.87 1.08
C PRO A 398 22.54 -17.94 -0.01
N THR A 399 22.45 -18.37 -1.27
CA THR A 399 21.74 -17.63 -2.32
C THR A 399 20.22 -17.87 -2.33
N GLU A 400 19.73 -18.91 -1.64
CA GLU A 400 18.30 -19.18 -1.46
C GLU A 400 17.69 -18.33 -0.33
N TYR A 401 17.33 -17.08 -0.64
CA TYR A 401 16.74 -16.15 0.35
C TYR A 401 15.48 -16.67 1.05
N THR A 402 14.69 -17.51 0.38
CA THR A 402 13.48 -18.14 0.94
C THR A 402 13.78 -19.06 2.11
N ARG A 403 14.98 -19.64 2.19
CA ARG A 403 15.46 -20.46 3.31
C ARG A 403 16.33 -19.67 4.27
N LEU A 404 17.21 -18.81 3.73
CA LEU A 404 18.16 -18.02 4.52
C LEU A 404 17.46 -17.07 5.50
N LEU A 405 16.49 -16.29 5.03
CA LEU A 405 15.84 -15.26 5.86
C LEU A 405 15.09 -15.85 7.07
N PRO A 406 14.26 -16.92 6.92
CA PRO A 406 13.63 -17.58 8.06
C PRO A 406 14.64 -18.20 9.04
N ALA A 407 15.70 -18.82 8.53
CA ALA A 407 16.74 -19.43 9.36
C ALA A 407 17.51 -18.37 10.18
N MET A 408 17.94 -17.29 9.52
CA MET A 408 18.60 -16.17 10.21
C MET A 408 17.68 -15.54 11.25
N ARG A 409 16.40 -15.31 10.93
CA ARG A 409 15.43 -14.75 11.89
C ARG A 409 15.31 -15.62 13.14
N THR A 410 15.14 -16.92 12.95
CA THR A 410 15.01 -17.89 14.04
C THR A 410 16.27 -17.90 14.92
N ALA A 411 17.45 -17.96 14.30
CA ALA A 411 18.72 -17.98 15.03
C ALA A 411 18.95 -16.68 15.82
N VAL A 412 18.60 -15.54 15.23
CA VAL A 412 18.77 -14.24 15.90
C VAL A 412 17.77 -14.07 17.04
N GLN A 413 16.52 -14.52 16.90
CA GLN A 413 15.55 -14.51 18.01
C GLN A 413 16.01 -15.37 19.18
N ALA A 414 16.52 -16.58 18.91
CA ALA A 414 17.11 -17.43 19.94
C ALA A 414 18.31 -16.75 20.61
N GLY A 415 19.12 -16.03 19.83
CA GLY A 415 20.24 -15.28 20.34
C GLY A 415 19.86 -14.10 21.23
N LEU A 416 18.84 -13.33 20.85
CA LEU A 416 18.29 -12.25 21.67
C LEU A 416 17.72 -12.77 22.99
N ALA A 417 16.98 -13.89 22.95
CA ALA A 417 16.46 -14.52 24.16
C ALA A 417 17.59 -14.92 25.12
N ARG A 418 18.74 -15.35 24.60
CA ARG A 418 19.94 -15.67 25.40
C ARG A 418 20.66 -14.43 25.93
N ALA A 419 20.71 -13.36 25.13
CA ALA A 419 21.34 -12.10 25.50
C ALA A 419 20.56 -11.33 26.58
N GLY A 420 19.26 -11.61 26.74
CA GLY A 420 18.42 -11.00 27.78
C GLY A 420 18.30 -9.49 27.59
N ASN A 421 18.73 -8.71 28.58
CA ASN A 421 18.67 -7.25 28.55
C ASN A 421 19.93 -6.58 27.96
N ALA A 422 20.90 -7.35 27.47
CA ALA A 422 22.16 -6.85 26.92
C ALA A 422 22.00 -5.85 25.76
N ASN A 423 23.05 -5.06 25.53
CA ASN A 423 23.20 -4.31 24.29
C ASN A 423 23.61 -5.27 23.17
N VAL A 424 22.75 -5.49 22.17
CA VAL A 424 23.00 -6.48 21.11
C VAL A 424 23.39 -5.82 19.80
N TYR A 425 24.47 -6.34 19.21
CA TYR A 425 25.08 -5.86 17.98
C TYR A 425 25.12 -7.00 16.96
N ALA A 426 25.01 -6.63 15.68
CA ALA A 426 25.18 -7.54 14.56
C ALA A 426 26.30 -7.07 13.63
N ASN A 427 27.04 -8.02 13.07
CA ASN A 427 28.17 -7.77 12.18
C ASN A 427 27.72 -7.79 10.71
N LEU A 428 27.86 -6.65 10.02
CA LEU A 428 27.59 -6.51 8.59
C LEU A 428 28.77 -6.86 7.68
N SER A 429 29.93 -7.17 8.24
CA SER A 429 31.16 -7.37 7.48
C SER A 429 31.60 -8.82 7.40
N SER A 430 30.78 -9.76 7.88
CA SER A 430 31.04 -11.19 7.79
C SER A 430 29.81 -11.96 7.33
N GLY A 431 30.06 -13.11 6.70
CA GLY A 431 29.09 -13.93 5.99
C GLY A 431 29.26 -13.79 4.48
N SER A 432 28.26 -14.26 3.73
CA SER A 432 28.14 -14.00 2.30
C SER A 432 27.43 -12.65 2.06
N PRO A 433 27.54 -12.04 0.86
CA PRO A 433 26.79 -10.82 0.53
C PRO A 433 25.27 -10.94 0.76
N GLN A 434 24.73 -12.16 0.62
CA GLN A 434 23.32 -12.45 0.90
C GLN A 434 22.99 -12.42 2.40
N MET A 435 23.90 -12.87 3.25
CA MET A 435 23.78 -12.76 4.71
C MET A 435 23.89 -11.30 5.17
N GLU A 436 24.82 -10.54 4.57
CA GLU A 436 24.96 -9.10 4.81
C GLU A 436 23.67 -8.35 4.46
N THR A 437 23.09 -8.66 3.30
CA THR A 437 21.80 -8.11 2.86
C THR A 437 20.66 -8.51 3.82
N SER A 438 20.69 -9.74 4.33
CA SER A 438 19.68 -10.24 5.27
C SER A 438 19.68 -9.49 6.60
N TRP A 439 20.84 -9.03 7.09
CA TRP A 439 20.91 -8.17 8.28
C TRP A 439 20.22 -6.83 8.07
N HIS A 440 20.41 -6.21 6.90
CA HIS A 440 19.71 -4.99 6.55
C HIS A 440 18.20 -5.21 6.50
N LEU A 441 17.74 -6.29 5.86
CA LEU A 441 16.32 -6.62 5.81
C LEU A 441 15.74 -6.87 7.21
N LEU A 442 16.42 -7.65 8.07
CA LEU A 442 15.99 -7.91 9.44
C LEU A 442 15.98 -6.66 10.33
N ARG A 443 16.88 -5.69 10.09
CA ARG A 443 16.91 -4.43 10.84
C ARG A 443 15.84 -3.45 10.39
N VAL A 444 15.65 -3.35 9.07
CA VAL A 444 14.55 -2.62 8.43
C VAL A 444 13.23 -3.28 8.82
N ALA A 445 13.20 -4.58 9.14
CA ALA A 445 12.02 -5.31 9.61
C ALA A 445 11.39 -4.85 10.91
N GLU A 446 12.08 -4.01 11.69
CA GLU A 446 11.78 -3.74 13.09
C GLU A 446 11.57 -4.99 13.96
N GLN A 447 11.83 -6.18 13.43
CA GLN A 447 11.53 -7.43 14.10
C GLN A 447 12.49 -7.65 15.27
N LEU A 448 13.63 -6.94 15.32
CA LEU A 448 14.74 -7.24 16.21
C LEU A 448 15.52 -5.97 16.64
N PRO A 449 15.74 -5.74 17.95
CA PRO A 449 16.43 -4.57 18.49
C PRO A 449 17.97 -4.67 18.39
N LEU A 450 18.50 -4.67 17.16
CA LEU A 450 19.92 -4.93 16.88
C LEU A 450 20.63 -3.70 16.32
N ARG A 451 21.83 -3.40 16.81
CA ARG A 451 22.71 -2.36 16.25
C ARG A 451 23.62 -2.96 15.19
N LEU A 452 23.67 -2.37 14.00
CA LEU A 452 24.50 -2.87 12.90
C LEU A 452 25.89 -2.26 12.96
N LEU A 453 26.92 -3.09 13.05
CA LEU A 453 28.32 -2.67 13.01
C LEU A 453 28.97 -3.15 11.71
N GLN A 454 29.77 -2.27 11.11
CA GLN A 454 30.59 -2.56 9.95
C GLN A 454 32.07 -2.43 10.32
N VAL A 455 32.86 -3.41 9.90
CA VAL A 455 34.33 -3.39 9.91
C VAL A 455 34.83 -3.02 8.53
N ARG A 456 35.55 -1.90 8.44
CA ARG A 456 36.26 -1.47 7.24
C ARG A 456 37.59 -2.19 7.15
N GLU A 457 37.98 -2.55 5.93
CA GLU A 457 39.34 -3.01 5.65
C GLU A 457 40.33 -1.89 5.96
N GLU A 458 41.51 -2.25 6.47
CA GLU A 458 42.55 -1.30 6.85
C GLU A 458 42.93 -0.37 5.70
N ARG A 459 43.04 -0.88 4.46
CA ARG A 459 43.37 -0.07 3.27
C ARG A 459 42.38 1.06 2.95
N PHE A 460 41.14 0.93 3.42
CA PHE A 460 40.10 1.94 3.23
C PHE A 460 39.88 2.80 4.47
N THR A 461 40.66 2.60 5.53
CA THR A 461 40.52 3.32 6.80
C THR A 461 41.66 4.33 6.93
N PRO A 462 41.37 5.65 6.94
CA PRO A 462 42.39 6.67 7.16
C PRO A 462 43.16 6.44 8.46
N ALA A 463 44.44 6.79 8.48
CA ALA A 463 45.28 6.64 9.66
C ALA A 463 44.70 7.45 10.83
N GLY A 464 44.40 6.78 11.95
CA GLY A 464 43.81 7.37 13.16
C GLY A 464 42.29 7.25 13.26
N GLU A 465 41.60 6.72 12.25
CA GLU A 465 40.16 6.40 12.33
C GLU A 465 39.90 4.97 12.82
N SER A 466 38.79 4.77 13.53
CA SER A 466 38.32 3.43 13.88
C SER A 466 37.93 2.65 12.63
N ARG A 467 38.38 1.40 12.55
CA ARG A 467 37.93 0.43 11.55
C ARG A 467 36.48 0.01 11.75
N VAL A 468 35.93 0.16 12.95
CA VAL A 468 34.55 -0.19 13.30
C VAL A 468 33.68 1.05 13.25
N ARG A 469 32.56 0.97 12.53
CA ARG A 469 31.55 2.02 12.42
C ARG A 469 30.15 1.44 12.64
N GLU A 470 29.31 2.15 13.38
CA GLU A 470 27.87 1.84 13.44
C GLU A 470 27.18 2.32 12.16
N VAL A 471 26.42 1.43 11.53
CA VAL A 471 25.69 1.72 10.30
C VAL A 471 24.31 2.26 10.66
N GLU A 472 24.14 3.57 10.48
CA GLU A 472 22.85 4.22 10.53
C GLU A 472 22.15 4.08 9.17
N LEU A 473 20.91 3.61 9.19
CA LEU A 473 20.09 3.57 7.99
C LEU A 473 19.49 4.97 7.77
N PRO A 474 19.65 5.58 6.60
CA PRO A 474 19.19 6.94 6.35
C PRO A 474 17.67 7.03 6.48
N ASP A 475 17.19 8.14 7.04
CA ASP A 475 15.76 8.48 7.01
C ASP A 475 15.28 8.52 5.54
N PRO A 476 14.13 7.93 5.20
CA PRO A 476 13.56 8.09 3.88
C PRO A 476 13.32 9.59 3.61
N PRO A 477 13.53 10.07 2.36
CA PRO A 477 13.30 11.48 2.02
C PRO A 477 11.85 11.86 2.34
N ARG A 478 11.69 13.02 3.00
CA ARG A 478 10.44 13.58 3.50
C ARG A 478 9.40 13.84 2.41
#